data_AF-A0A7H0IF95-F1
#
_entry.id   AF-A0A7H0IF95-F1
#
_cell.length_a   1.000
_cell.length_b   1.000
_cell.length_c   1.000
_cell.angle_alpha   90.00
_cell.angle_beta   90.00
_cell.angle_gamma   90.00
#
_symmetry.space_group_name_H-M   'P 1'
#
loop_
_entity.id
_entity.type
_entity.pdbx_description
1 polymer ?
#
loop_
_entity_poly.entity_id
_entity_poly.type
_entity_poly.pdbx_seq_one_letter_code
_entity_poly.pdbx_strand_id
1 'polypeptide(L)'
;MRHSIAHAISACLRTLLALLLPATGQRRKPCHPAPAPADPAAPVIPVSPWSRPWTSPSKEEAAELFRLQADRHAHAEAAWELRLQWERRRAATLATMGVDYPYTYEGAPFGLDDFRASA
;
A
#
# COMPACT_ATOMS: atom_id res chain seq x y z
N MET A 1 0.86 -34.59 -14.90
CA MET A 1 0.17 -33.30 -15.15
C MET A 1 0.60 -32.16 -14.23
N ARG A 2 0.72 -32.33 -12.90
CA ARG A 2 1.12 -31.21 -12.00
C ARG A 2 2.53 -30.66 -12.30
N HIS A 3 3.45 -31.52 -12.71
CA HIS A 3 4.82 -31.13 -13.07
C HIS A 3 4.90 -30.34 -14.39
N SER A 4 4.03 -30.62 -15.37
CA SER A 4 4.07 -29.89 -16.65
C SER A 4 3.59 -28.44 -16.52
N ILE A 5 2.61 -28.18 -15.63
CA ILE A 5 2.12 -26.84 -15.33
C ILE A 5 3.22 -26.02 -14.63
N ALA A 6 3.91 -26.59 -13.66
CA ALA A 6 4.99 -25.92 -12.95
C ALA A 6 6.17 -25.53 -13.88
N HIS A 7 6.53 -26.42 -14.81
CA HIS A 7 7.57 -26.13 -15.80
C HIS A 7 7.16 -25.02 -16.78
N ALA A 8 5.90 -25.02 -17.24
CA ALA A 8 5.38 -24.00 -18.13
C ALA A 8 5.38 -22.60 -17.45
N ILE A 9 4.92 -22.53 -16.19
CA ILE A 9 4.92 -21.28 -15.41
C ILE A 9 6.35 -20.77 -15.19
N SER A 10 7.29 -21.65 -14.82
CA SER A 10 8.69 -21.27 -14.60
C SER A 10 9.36 -20.75 -15.89
N ALA A 11 9.10 -21.39 -17.03
CA ALA A 11 9.61 -20.94 -18.33
C ALA A 11 9.03 -19.58 -18.73
N CYS A 12 7.73 -19.37 -18.50
CA CYS A 12 7.05 -18.10 -18.80
C CYS A 12 7.59 -16.96 -17.90
N LEU A 13 7.81 -17.23 -16.62
CA LEU A 13 8.40 -16.23 -15.70
C LEU A 13 9.84 -15.86 -16.08
N ARG A 14 10.68 -16.84 -16.44
CA ARG A 14 12.07 -16.57 -16.85
C ARG A 14 12.16 -15.74 -18.13
N THR A 15 11.28 -16.01 -19.10
CA THR A 15 11.24 -15.25 -20.36
C THR A 15 10.76 -13.82 -20.14
N LEU A 16 9.71 -13.63 -19.34
CA LEU A 16 9.23 -12.29 -18.97
C LEU A 16 10.31 -11.49 -18.21
N LEU A 17 10.99 -12.12 -17.25
CA LEU A 17 12.05 -11.46 -16.50
C LEU A 17 13.24 -11.08 -17.39
N ALA A 18 13.64 -11.94 -18.35
CA ALA A 18 14.71 -11.62 -19.29
C ALA A 18 14.36 -10.47 -20.26
N LEU A 19 13.08 -10.29 -20.56
CA LEU A 19 12.60 -9.18 -21.41
C LEU A 19 12.44 -7.88 -20.62
N LEU A 20 12.00 -7.95 -19.37
CA LEU A 20 11.71 -6.79 -18.53
C LEU A 20 12.94 -6.25 -17.80
N LEU A 21 13.90 -7.12 -17.47
CA LEU A 21 15.16 -6.68 -16.88
C LEU A 21 16.10 -6.30 -18.03
N PRO A 22 16.55 -5.04 -18.11
CA PRO A 22 17.57 -4.64 -19.07
C PRO A 22 18.77 -5.58 -18.90
N ALA A 23 19.00 -6.39 -19.93
CA ALA A 23 20.09 -7.35 -19.96
C ALA A 23 21.39 -6.63 -19.56
N THR A 24 22.01 -7.17 -18.49
CA THR A 24 23.44 -7.15 -18.20
C THR A 24 24.17 -5.93 -18.76
N GLY A 25 24.35 -4.94 -17.89
CA GLY A 25 25.15 -3.76 -18.14
C GLY A 25 26.48 -4.08 -18.82
N GLN A 26 26.51 -3.90 -20.14
CA GLN A 26 27.67 -3.37 -20.83
C GLN A 26 27.88 -1.97 -20.25
N ARG A 27 28.59 -1.90 -19.11
CA ARG A 27 29.18 -0.66 -18.65
C ARG A 27 29.98 -0.17 -19.85
N ARG A 28 29.49 0.90 -20.49
CA ARG A 28 30.27 1.66 -21.44
C ARG A 28 31.61 1.91 -20.76
N LYS A 29 32.71 1.43 -21.36
CA LYS A 29 34.05 1.80 -20.88
C LYS A 29 34.04 3.33 -20.82
N PRO A 30 34.39 3.93 -19.67
CA PRO A 30 34.52 5.38 -19.63
C PRO A 30 35.52 5.76 -20.71
N CYS A 31 35.04 6.49 -21.73
CA CYS A 31 35.92 7.15 -22.66
C CYS A 31 36.71 8.13 -21.80
N HIS A 32 38.02 7.95 -21.73
CA HIS A 32 38.89 8.83 -20.98
C HIS A 32 38.63 10.26 -21.45
N PRO A 33 38.19 11.20 -20.59
CA PRO A 33 38.06 12.57 -21.02
C PRO A 33 39.45 13.05 -21.43
N ALA A 34 39.56 13.57 -22.66
CA ALA A 34 40.73 14.30 -23.11
C ALA A 34 40.94 15.49 -22.16
N PRO A 35 42.18 15.83 -21.77
CA PRO A 35 42.42 16.98 -20.92
C PRO A 35 41.98 18.24 -21.67
N ALA A 36 40.94 18.88 -21.16
CA ALA A 36 40.52 20.20 -21.62
C ALA A 36 41.60 21.23 -21.23
N PRO A 37 41.91 22.22 -22.09
CA PRO A 37 42.80 23.30 -21.74
C PRO A 37 42.26 24.06 -20.52
N ALA A 38 43.15 24.43 -19.61
CA ALA A 38 42.82 25.10 -18.37
C ALA A 38 42.26 26.51 -18.65
N ASP A 39 40.93 26.64 -18.63
CA ASP A 39 40.25 27.93 -18.59
C ASP A 39 40.00 28.38 -17.15
N PRO A 40 40.39 29.62 -16.78
CA PRO A 40 40.26 30.13 -15.41
C PRO A 40 38.88 30.73 -15.15
N ALA A 41 37.84 29.88 -15.03
CA ALA A 41 36.59 30.22 -14.35
C ALA A 41 35.71 28.95 -14.21
N ALA A 42 35.88 28.18 -13.13
CA ALA A 42 35.00 27.06 -12.87
C ALA A 42 33.55 27.57 -12.66
N PRO A 43 32.54 27.11 -13.42
CA PRO A 43 31.16 27.48 -13.17
C PRO A 43 30.71 26.87 -11.84
N VAL A 44 30.11 27.69 -10.97
CA VAL A 44 29.50 27.24 -9.72
C VAL A 44 28.33 26.32 -10.06
N ILE A 45 28.53 25.01 -9.98
CA ILE A 45 27.46 24.03 -10.21
C ILE A 45 26.49 24.13 -9.03
N PRO A 46 25.20 24.45 -9.26
CA PRO A 46 24.23 24.46 -8.18
C PRO A 46 24.07 23.04 -7.64
N VAL A 47 24.17 22.89 -6.32
CA VAL A 47 24.00 21.61 -5.64
C VAL A 47 22.59 21.10 -5.95
N SER A 48 22.48 19.98 -6.66
CA SER A 48 21.18 19.39 -6.96
C SER A 48 20.46 19.02 -5.66
N PRO A 49 19.14 19.28 -5.56
CA PRO A 49 18.35 18.87 -4.39
C PRO A 49 18.37 17.35 -4.19
N TRP A 50 18.67 16.59 -5.25
CA TRP A 50 18.82 15.13 -5.22
C TRP A 50 20.23 14.66 -4.86
N SER A 51 21.19 15.56 -4.68
CA SER A 51 22.55 15.24 -4.24
C SER A 51 22.65 14.92 -2.76
N ARG A 52 21.60 15.22 -1.97
CA ARG A 52 21.59 14.89 -0.54
C ARG A 52 21.37 13.39 -0.37
N PRO A 53 22.16 12.70 0.46
CA PRO A 53 21.87 11.32 0.85
C PRO A 53 20.46 11.28 1.45
N TRP A 54 19.63 10.34 0.99
CA TRP A 54 18.32 10.15 1.59
C TRP A 54 18.50 9.69 3.04
N THR A 55 18.02 10.48 3.99
CA THR A 55 18.00 10.08 5.40
C THR A 55 16.90 9.03 5.57
N SER A 56 17.27 7.75 5.53
CA SER A 56 16.37 6.67 5.91
C SER A 56 16.33 6.52 7.43
N PRO A 57 15.18 6.10 8.00
CA PRO A 57 15.14 5.64 9.38
C PRO A 57 16.18 4.56 9.64
N SER A 58 16.68 4.48 10.87
CA SER A 58 17.46 3.32 11.29
C SER A 58 16.60 2.05 11.25
N LYS A 59 17.24 0.89 11.29
CA LYS A 59 16.53 -0.40 11.29
C LYS A 59 15.61 -0.51 12.51
N GLU A 60 16.10 -0.03 13.65
CA GLU A 60 15.40 -0.02 14.92
C GLU A 60 14.19 0.91 14.87
N GLU A 61 14.34 2.12 14.33
CA GLU A 61 13.24 3.07 14.11
C GLU A 61 12.18 2.52 13.16
N ALA A 62 12.59 1.90 12.05
CA ALA A 62 11.65 1.28 11.12
C ALA A 62 10.87 0.14 11.79
N ALA A 63 11.52 -0.70 12.60
CA ALA A 63 10.86 -1.78 13.32
C ALA A 63 9.82 -1.25 14.32
N GLU A 64 10.14 -0.19 15.06
CA GLU A 64 9.18 0.46 15.98
C GLU A 64 7.98 1.06 15.24
N LEU A 65 8.21 1.70 14.08
CA LEU A 65 7.11 2.21 13.25
C LEU A 65 6.15 1.10 12.82
N PHE A 66 6.68 -0.05 12.40
CA PHE A 66 5.83 -1.19 12.01
C PHE A 66 5.08 -1.80 13.20
N ARG A 67 5.68 -1.87 14.39
CA ARG A 67 5.00 -2.31 15.62
C ARG A 67 3.84 -1.39 15.96
N LEU A 68 4.08 -0.08 16.02
CA LEU A 68 3.05 0.92 16.28
C LEU A 68 1.91 0.87 15.24
N GLN A 69 2.25 0.63 13.97
CA GLN A 69 1.26 0.49 12.92
C GLN A 69 0.40 -0.77 13.12
N ALA A 70 1.03 -1.91 13.46
CA ALA A 70 0.32 -3.15 13.75
C ALA A 70 -0.63 -3.00 14.95
N ASP A 71 -0.16 -2.36 16.02
CA ASP A 71 -0.98 -2.11 17.21
C ASP A 71 -2.19 -1.22 16.88
N ARG A 72 -1.98 -0.13 16.14
CA ARG A 72 -3.07 0.75 15.68
C ARG A 72 -4.09 -0.01 14.85
N HIS A 73 -3.63 -0.89 13.95
CA HIS A 73 -4.52 -1.71 13.13
C HIS A 73 -5.34 -2.67 13.98
N ALA A 74 -4.70 -3.40 14.89
CA ALA A 74 -5.39 -4.32 15.79
C ALA A 74 -6.42 -3.60 16.67
N HIS A 75 -6.10 -2.40 17.18
CA HIS A 75 -7.04 -1.58 17.92
C HIS A 75 -8.24 -1.12 17.07
N ALA A 76 -8.00 -0.73 15.83
CA ALA A 76 -9.07 -0.33 14.91
C ALA A 76 -10.00 -1.50 14.59
N GLU A 77 -9.47 -2.70 14.33
CA GLU A 77 -10.26 -3.91 14.11
C GLU A 77 -11.08 -4.27 15.35
N ALA A 78 -10.49 -4.25 16.54
CA ALA A 78 -11.20 -4.54 17.77
C ALA A 78 -12.34 -3.54 18.04
N ALA A 79 -12.12 -2.26 17.78
CA ALA A 79 -13.16 -1.23 17.91
C ALA A 79 -14.29 -1.43 16.89
N TRP A 80 -13.95 -1.81 15.66
CA TRP A 80 -14.92 -2.11 14.62
C TRP A 80 -15.79 -3.33 14.98
N GLU A 81 -15.18 -4.42 15.43
CA GLU A 81 -15.91 -5.61 15.89
C GLU A 81 -16.83 -5.30 17.07
N LEU A 82 -16.36 -4.52 18.04
CA LEU A 82 -17.19 -4.11 19.16
C LEU A 82 -18.41 -3.32 18.67
N ARG A 83 -18.22 -2.36 17.76
CA ARG A 83 -19.33 -1.61 17.15
C ARG A 83 -20.34 -2.54 16.48
N LEU A 84 -19.85 -3.51 15.71
CA LEU A 84 -20.71 -4.47 15.02
C LEU A 84 -21.53 -5.33 15.99
N GLN A 85 -20.92 -5.76 17.10
CA GLN A 85 -21.63 -6.49 18.15
C GLN A 85 -22.72 -5.64 18.81
N TRP A 86 -22.44 -4.36 19.07
CA TRP A 86 -23.42 -3.42 19.60
C TRP A 86 -24.60 -3.23 18.65
N GLU A 87 -24.34 -3.07 17.35
CA GLU A 87 -25.41 -2.94 16.35
C GLU A 87 -26.27 -4.22 16.27
N ARG A 88 -25.65 -5.40 16.28
CA ARG A 88 -26.37 -6.69 16.31
C ARG A 88 -27.27 -6.82 17.52
N ARG A 89 -26.78 -6.46 18.72
CA ARG A 89 -27.57 -6.48 19.96
C ARG A 89 -28.74 -5.50 19.88
N ARG A 90 -28.48 -4.30 19.37
CA ARG A 90 -29.53 -3.27 19.18
C ARG A 90 -30.62 -3.75 18.22
N ALA A 91 -30.22 -4.35 17.09
CA ALA A 91 -31.15 -4.91 16.11
C ALA A 91 -31.99 -6.05 16.72
N ALA A 92 -31.35 -6.96 17.48
CA ALA A 92 -32.06 -8.02 18.18
C ALA A 92 -33.09 -7.46 19.17
N THR A 93 -32.73 -6.44 19.97
CA THR A 93 -33.67 -5.80 20.90
C THR A 93 -34.86 -5.17 20.18
N LEU A 94 -34.64 -4.47 19.06
CA LEU A 94 -35.72 -3.88 18.28
C LEU A 94 -36.65 -4.95 17.68
N ALA A 95 -36.08 -6.05 17.18
CA ALA A 95 -36.86 -7.18 16.68
C ALA A 95 -37.77 -7.79 17.78
N THR A 96 -37.33 -7.85 19.04
CA THR A 96 -38.21 -8.31 20.13
C THR A 96 -39.40 -7.38 20.41
N MET A 97 -39.32 -6.12 19.99
CA MET A 97 -40.40 -5.14 20.06
C MET A 97 -41.27 -5.13 18.80
N GLY A 98 -40.97 -5.99 17.81
CA GLY A 98 -41.63 -5.98 16.49
C GLY A 98 -41.22 -4.80 15.62
N VAL A 99 -40.15 -4.09 15.98
CA VAL A 99 -39.64 -2.93 15.23
C VAL A 99 -38.49 -3.37 14.33
N ASP A 100 -38.58 -3.08 13.04
CA ASP A 100 -37.50 -3.35 12.10
C ASP A 100 -36.29 -2.44 12.37
N TYR A 101 -35.10 -3.04 12.38
CA TYR A 101 -33.86 -2.28 12.56
C TYR A 101 -33.58 -1.44 11.31
N PRO A 102 -33.41 -0.11 11.44
CA PRO A 102 -33.20 0.79 10.30
C PRO A 102 -31.74 0.70 9.82
N TYR A 103 -31.34 -0.47 9.32
CA TYR A 103 -30.04 -0.64 8.70
C TYR A 103 -30.01 0.12 7.38
N THR A 104 -29.02 0.98 7.17
CA THR A 104 -28.85 1.69 5.89
C THR A 104 -27.37 1.67 5.50
N TYR A 105 -27.11 1.76 4.21
CA TYR A 105 -25.77 1.88 3.65
C TYR A 105 -25.83 2.83 2.45
N GLU A 106 -24.67 3.30 1.99
CA GLU A 106 -24.60 4.17 0.83
C GLU A 106 -25.16 3.46 -0.41
N GLY A 107 -26.23 4.01 -0.99
CA GLY A 107 -26.95 3.40 -2.11
C GLY A 107 -28.04 2.39 -1.71
N ALA A 108 -28.39 2.28 -0.42
CA ALA A 108 -29.52 1.45 0.01
C ALA A 108 -30.84 1.92 -0.63
N PRO A 109 -31.74 0.99 -1.02
CA PRO A 109 -33.00 1.33 -1.66
C PRO A 109 -34.05 1.93 -0.69
N PHE A 110 -33.78 1.92 0.62
CA PHE A 110 -34.63 2.46 1.68
C PHE A 110 -33.84 3.48 2.51
N GLY A 111 -34.48 4.61 2.80
CA GLY A 111 -33.96 5.68 3.64
C GLY A 111 -34.35 5.52 5.11
N LEU A 112 -33.74 6.32 5.99
CA LEU A 112 -34.08 6.34 7.42
C LEU A 112 -35.56 6.67 7.68
N ASP A 113 -36.18 7.46 6.80
CA ASP A 113 -37.57 7.89 6.94
C ASP A 113 -38.57 6.77 6.68
N ASP A 114 -38.21 5.76 5.86
CA ASP A 114 -39.07 4.61 5.55
C ASP A 114 -39.32 3.72 6.79
N PHE A 115 -38.40 3.74 7.75
CA PHE A 115 -38.52 2.98 9.00
C PHE A 115 -39.30 3.72 10.10
N ARG A 116 -39.56 5.03 9.95
CA ARG A 116 -40.31 5.82 10.95
C ARG A 116 -41.83 5.68 10.82
N ALA A 117 -42.32 5.28 9.66
CA ALA A 117 -43.76 5.19 9.37
C ALA A 117 -44.44 3.94 9.95
N SER A 118 -43.68 2.99 10.51
CA SER A 118 -44.15 1.67 10.94
C SER A 118 -44.22 1.49 12.46
N ALA A 119 -44.00 2.54 13.26
CA ALA A 119 -43.98 2.51 14.72
C ALA A 119 -45.31 2.94 15.35
#